data_AF-A0A3S5ESD7-F1
#
_entry.id   AF-A0A3S5ESD7-F1
#
_cell.length_a   1.000
_cell.length_b   1.000
_cell.length_c   1.000
_cell.angle_alpha   90.00
_cell.angle_beta   90.00
_cell.angle_gamma   90.00
#
_symmetry.space_group_name_H-M   'P 1'
#
loop_
_entity.id
_entity.type
_entity.pdbx_description
1 polymer ?
#
loop_
_entity_poly.entity_id
_entity_poly.type
_entity_poly.pdbx_seq_one_letter_code
_entity_poly.pdbx_strand_id
1 'polypeptide(L)'
;MNNAMTPTQERKQQGATLAGIEEMISRIEAFSSSAVTGKASTLNPDGTKTPMQPNEVFDLINEMANLALMDIQALRQEFERLTTSNKNEVN
;
A
#
# COMPACT_ATOMS: atom_id res chain seq x y z
N MET A 1 2.56 -41.62 -14.50
CA MET A 1 3.29 -40.63 -13.68
C MET A 1 3.05 -39.28 -14.31
N ASN A 2 2.11 -38.49 -13.77
CA ASN A 2 1.78 -37.16 -14.28
C ASN A 2 2.37 -36.12 -13.34
N ASN A 3 3.46 -35.48 -13.74
CA ASN A 3 3.96 -34.28 -13.07
C ASN A 3 3.03 -33.13 -13.45
N ALA A 4 2.02 -32.88 -12.62
CA ALA A 4 1.33 -31.60 -12.59
C ALA A 4 2.33 -30.58 -12.03
N MET A 5 3.05 -29.91 -12.93
CA MET A 5 3.83 -28.73 -12.60
C MET A 5 2.80 -27.63 -12.28
N THR A 6 2.43 -27.52 -11.01
CA THR A 6 1.72 -26.35 -10.49
C THR A 6 2.55 -25.13 -10.90
N PRO A 7 1.97 -24.14 -11.60
CA PRO A 7 2.63 -22.86 -11.74
C PRO A 7 2.70 -22.31 -10.32
N THR A 8 3.88 -22.36 -9.72
CA THR A 8 4.21 -21.52 -8.58
C THR A 8 3.94 -20.12 -9.09
N GLN A 9 2.77 -19.56 -8.76
CA GLN A 9 2.57 -18.13 -8.81
C GLN A 9 3.56 -17.59 -7.78
N GLU A 10 4.80 -17.41 -8.23
CA GLU A 10 5.61 -16.28 -7.84
C GLU A 10 4.72 -15.06 -8.09
N ARG A 11 3.82 -14.77 -7.14
CA ARG A 11 3.44 -13.41 -6.87
C ARG A 11 4.77 -12.77 -6.60
N LYS A 12 5.39 -12.20 -7.64
CA LYS A 12 6.41 -11.18 -7.50
C LYS A 12 5.88 -10.34 -6.37
N GLN A 13 6.54 -10.39 -5.22
CA GLN A 13 6.40 -9.35 -4.23
C GLN A 13 6.65 -8.10 -5.05
N GLN A 14 5.58 -7.40 -5.43
CA GLN A 14 5.71 -6.11 -6.07
C GLN A 14 6.31 -5.28 -4.95
N GLY A 15 7.64 -5.19 -4.93
CA GLY A 15 8.36 -4.45 -3.93
C GLY A 15 7.79 -3.04 -3.89
N ALA A 16 7.82 -2.41 -2.72
CA ALA A 16 7.39 -1.03 -2.59
C ALA A 16 8.06 -0.17 -3.67
N THR A 17 7.25 0.49 -4.49
CA THR A 17 7.75 1.40 -5.53
C THR A 17 7.38 2.83 -5.15
N LEU A 18 8.18 3.80 -5.62
CA LEU A 18 7.86 5.20 -5.44
C LEU A 18 6.47 5.54 -6.00
N ALA A 19 6.15 5.04 -7.20
CA ALA A 19 4.84 5.24 -7.82
C ALA A 19 3.67 4.67 -6.97
N GLY A 20 3.86 3.50 -6.35
CA GLY A 20 2.86 2.92 -5.45
C GLY A 20 2.66 3.75 -4.18
N ILE A 21 3.73 4.31 -3.62
CA ILE A 21 3.68 5.21 -2.46
C ILE A 21 2.94 6.51 -2.84
N GLU A 22 3.26 7.10 -3.99
CA GLU A 22 2.60 8.31 -4.50
C GLU A 22 1.10 8.08 -4.73
N GLU A 23 0.73 6.91 -5.26
CA GLU A 23 -0.67 6.52 -5.42
C GLU A 23 -1.38 6.39 -4.06
N MET A 24 -0.73 5.77 -3.07
CA MET A 24 -1.29 5.64 -1.72
C MET A 24 -1.52 7.00 -1.06
N ILE A 25 -0.54 7.91 -1.17
CA ILE A 25 -0.67 9.29 -0.66
C ILE A 25 -1.83 10.00 -1.36
N SER A 26 -1.92 9.91 -2.69
CA SER A 26 -3.02 10.51 -3.46
C SER A 26 -4.40 9.99 -3.01
N ARG A 27 -4.49 8.69 -2.70
CA ARG A 27 -5.72 8.07 -2.17
C ARG A 27 -6.08 8.61 -0.78
N ILE A 28 -5.09 8.78 0.10
CA ILE A 28 -5.29 9.37 1.43
C ILE A 28 -5.81 10.81 1.32
N GLU A 29 -5.22 11.62 0.44
CA GLU A 29 -5.64 13.01 0.22
C GLU A 29 -7.08 13.10 -0.31
N ALA A 30 -7.39 12.29 -1.33
CA ALA A 30 -8.73 12.24 -1.91
C ALA A 30 -9.77 11.79 -0.88
N PHE A 31 -9.46 10.76 -0.09
CA PHE A 31 -10.34 10.27 0.97
C PHE A 31 -10.54 11.32 2.06
N SER A 32 -9.46 11.94 2.55
CA SER A 32 -9.51 12.99 3.57
C SER A 32 -10.37 14.18 3.13
N SER A 33 -10.23 14.61 1.87
CA SER A 33 -11.06 15.65 1.27
C SER A 33 -12.55 15.25 1.21
N SER A 34 -12.84 13.99 0.84
CA SER A 34 -14.20 13.46 0.83
C SER A 34 -14.82 13.43 2.24
N ALA A 35 -14.01 13.15 3.27
CA ALA A 35 -14.47 13.08 4.65
C ALA A 35 -14.79 14.47 5.23
N VAL A 36 -13.94 15.48 4.97
CA VAL A 36 -14.19 16.87 5.38
C VAL A 36 -15.47 17.42 4.76
N THR A 37 -15.82 16.97 3.56
CA THR A 37 -17.07 17.37 2.88
C THR A 37 -18.29 16.53 3.26
N GLY A 38 -18.15 15.61 4.24
CA GLY A 38 -19.25 14.76 4.73
C GLY A 38 -19.68 13.66 3.76
N LYS A 39 -18.82 13.31 2.79
CA LYS A 39 -19.12 12.35 1.71
C LYS A 39 -18.43 10.99 1.87
N ALA A 40 -17.70 10.78 2.96
CA ALA A 40 -17.09 9.49 3.26
C ALA A 40 -18.17 8.44 3.58
N SER A 41 -18.14 7.33 2.87
CA SER A 41 -19.08 6.22 3.04
C SER A 41 -18.40 4.91 2.71
N THR A 42 -18.75 3.87 3.45
CA THR A 42 -18.37 2.49 3.11
C THR A 42 -19.39 1.88 2.15
N LEU A 43 -18.92 1.03 1.24
CA LEU A 43 -19.78 0.23 0.36
C LEU A 43 -20.04 -1.12 1.03
N ASN A 44 -21.28 -1.38 1.37
CA ASN A 44 -21.70 -2.64 1.96
C ASN A 44 -21.72 -3.76 0.90
N PRO A 45 -21.66 -5.04 1.31
CA PRO A 45 -21.70 -6.19 0.39
C PRO A 45 -22.97 -6.25 -0.48
N ASP A 46 -24.07 -5.66 -0.02
CA ASP A 46 -25.34 -5.56 -0.74
C ASP A 46 -25.39 -4.38 -1.74
N GLY A 47 -24.28 -3.64 -1.87
CA GLY A 47 -24.15 -2.48 -2.76
C GLY A 47 -24.68 -1.16 -2.19
N THR A 48 -25.22 -1.16 -0.96
CA THR A 48 -25.64 0.07 -0.29
C THR A 48 -24.44 0.85 0.26
N LYS A 49 -24.60 2.16 0.46
CA LYS A 49 -23.57 3.02 1.04
C LYS A 49 -23.98 3.47 2.43
N THR A 50 -23.13 3.22 3.42
CA THR A 50 -23.32 3.71 4.79
C THR A 50 -22.33 4.84 5.06
N PRO A 51 -22.79 6.03 5.51
CA PRO A 51 -21.91 7.11 5.93
C PRO A 51 -20.98 6.65 7.04
N MET A 52 -19.70 6.98 6.93
CA MET A 52 -18.71 6.66 7.96
C MET A 52 -18.82 7.64 9.12
N GLN A 53 -18.67 7.13 10.34
CA GLN A 53 -18.51 7.95 11.53
C GLN A 53 -17.14 8.63 11.53
N PRO A 54 -16.98 9.80 12.17
CA PRO A 54 -15.71 10.51 12.19
C PRO A 54 -14.52 9.68 12.70
N ASN A 55 -14.72 8.86 13.73
CA ASN A 55 -13.67 7.95 14.23
C ASN A 55 -13.27 6.89 13.19
N GLU A 56 -14.24 6.30 12.46
CA GLU A 56 -13.96 5.33 11.40
C GLU A 56 -13.16 5.95 10.25
N VAL A 57 -13.43 7.21 9.93
CA VAL A 57 -12.65 7.97 8.95
C VAL A 57 -11.20 8.13 9.42
N PHE A 58 -11.00 8.55 10.67
CA PHE A 58 -9.65 8.73 11.23
C PHE A 58 -8.87 7.41 11.29
N ASP A 59 -9.54 6.33 11.72
CA ASP A 59 -8.93 5.01 11.80
C ASP A 59 -8.46 4.54 10.41
N LEU A 60 -9.29 4.72 9.37
CA LEU A 60 -8.93 4.34 8.01
C LEU A 60 -7.77 5.20 7.44
N ILE A 61 -7.76 6.50 7.71
CA ILE A 61 -6.63 7.37 7.32
C ILE A 61 -5.34 6.91 7.99
N ASN A 62 -5.39 6.60 9.29
CA ASN A 62 -4.24 6.09 10.03
C ASN A 62 -3.74 4.76 9.47
N GLU A 63 -4.64 3.84 9.13
CA GLU A 63 -4.28 2.56 8.51
C GLU A 63 -3.58 2.77 7.17
N MET A 64 -4.14 3.58 6.27
CA MET A 64 -3.53 3.88 4.97
C MET A 64 -2.16 4.57 5.12
N ALA A 65 -2.02 5.49 6.07
CA ALA A 65 -0.76 6.16 6.35
C ALA A 65 0.31 5.17 6.87
N ASN A 66 -0.07 4.22 7.72
CA ASN A 66 0.84 3.19 8.20
C ASN A 66 1.31 2.26 7.08
N LEU A 67 0.41 1.89 6.15
CA LEU A 67 0.79 1.11 4.98
C LEU A 67 1.80 1.87 4.10
N ALA A 68 1.55 3.15 3.82
CA ALA A 68 2.48 3.99 3.07
C ALA A 68 3.86 4.09 3.77
N LEU A 69 3.89 4.20 5.11
CA LEU A 69 5.13 4.22 5.88
C LEU A 69 5.90 2.89 5.79
N MET A 70 5.21 1.75 5.80
CA MET A 70 5.83 0.44 5.62
C MET A 70 6.48 0.32 4.24
N ASP A 71 5.79 0.80 3.19
CA ASP A 71 6.32 0.82 1.82
C ASP A 71 7.56 1.72 1.70
N ILE A 72 7.55 2.90 2.33
CA ILE A 72 8.72 3.79 2.38
C ILE A 72 9.91 3.11 3.07
N GLN A 73 9.66 2.40 4.17
CA GLN A 73 10.72 1.68 4.89
C GLN A 73 11.30 0.54 4.06
N ALA A 74 10.45 -0.22 3.36
CA ALA A 74 10.89 -1.28 2.46
C ALA A 74 11.74 -0.72 1.31
N LEU A 75 11.32 0.41 0.72
CA LEU A 75 12.08 1.09 -0.33
C LEU A 75 13.45 1.58 0.19
N ARG A 76 13.51 2.13 1.41
CA ARG A 76 14.77 2.53 2.05
C ARG A 76 15.72 1.35 2.24
N GLN A 77 15.23 0.22 2.74
CA GLN A 77 16.02 -1.00 2.93
C GLN A 77 16.58 -1.51 1.60
N GLU A 78 15.80 -1.45 0.52
CA GLU A 78 16.27 -1.84 -0.80
C GLU A 78 17.38 -0.91 -1.32
N PHE A 79 17.27 0.40 -1.10
CA PHE A 79 18.34 1.34 -1.43
C PHE A 79 19.62 1.08 -0.61
N GLU A 80 19.50 0.81 0.70
CA GLU A 80 20.63 0.45 1.56
C GLU A 80 21.30 -0.86 1.08
N ARG A 81 20.51 -1.84 0.64
CA ARG A 81 21.01 -3.10 0.07
C ARG A 81 21.81 -2.85 -1.20
N LEU A 82 21.26 -2.11 -2.16
CA LEU A 82 21.93 -1.81 -3.43
C LEU A 82 23.24 -1.03 -3.23
N THR A 83 23.25 -0.06 -2.33
CA THR A 83 24.46 0.74 -2.03
C THR A 83 25.54 -0.05 -1.29
N THR A 84 25.17 -1.06 -0.51
CA THR A 84 26.12 -1.96 0.17
C THR A 84 26.65 -3.05 -0.76
N SER A 85 25.81 -3.64 -1.61
CA SER A 85 26.24 -4.59 -2.65
C SER A 85 27.27 -3.97 -3.60
N ASN A 86 27.07 -2.72 -4.02
CA ASN A 86 28.01 -2.01 -4.88
C ASN A 86 29.39 -1.74 -4.24
N LYS A 87 29.52 -1.77 -2.91
CA LYS A 87 30.82 -1.64 -2.23
C LYS A 87 31.63 -2.93 -2.22
N ASN A 88 30.97 -4.09 -2.32
CA ASN A 88 31.63 -5.40 -2.30
C ASN A 88 32.04 -5.90 -3.69
N GLU A 89 31.49 -5.33 -4.77
CA GLU A 89 31.88 -5.67 -6.15
C GLU A 89 33.05 -4.85 -6.70
N VAL A 90 33.53 -3.84 -5.95
CA VAL A 90 34.63 -2.94 -6.36
C VAL A 90 35.96 -3.23 -5.62
N ASN A 91 36.05 -4.35 -4.89
CA ASN A 91 37.29 -4.83 -4.27
C ASN A 91 37.75 -6.17 -4.87
#